data_AF-A0A8T9BYZ6-F1
#
_entry.id   AF-A0A8T9BYZ6-F1
#
_cell.length_a   1.000
_cell.length_b   1.000
_cell.length_c   1.000
_cell.angle_alpha   90.00
_cell.angle_beta   90.00
_cell.angle_gamma   90.00
#
_symmetry.space_group_name_H-M   'P 1'
#
loop_
_entity.id
_entity.type
_entity.pdbx_description
1 polymer ?
#
loop_
_entity_poly.entity_id
_entity_poly.type
_entity_poly.pdbx_seq_one_letter_code
_entity_poly.pdbx_strand_id
1 'polypeptide(L)'
;MPLNLQEMQLSDFDTIINHADIYAPNDDLVGMPTPLCWSVTTHQEARKRLEFHMAKQKQRFLGDSTARCLKVVDSDSGEIISMARWHWYPAGYSYTDGAHWETHNPKDGAEWPQEMNVEAHNHILRSRDAERETWMQKGPCWVLMHLVTRTSQRGRGAA
;
A
#
# COMPACT_ATOMS: atom_id res chain seq x y z
N MET A 1 20.78 -14.70 -3.31
CA MET A 1 19.46 -14.35 -3.84
C MET A 1 19.55 -12.99 -4.52
N PRO A 2 19.56 -12.93 -5.85
CA PRO A 2 19.54 -11.66 -6.57
C PRO A 2 18.14 -11.05 -6.49
N LEU A 3 18.05 -9.77 -6.14
CA LEU A 3 16.80 -9.01 -6.09
C LEU A 3 16.74 -8.04 -7.27
N ASN A 4 15.62 -8.02 -7.98
CA ASN A 4 15.41 -7.15 -9.13
C ASN A 4 14.37 -6.09 -8.81
N LEU A 5 14.76 -4.82 -8.94
CA LEU A 5 13.83 -3.69 -8.88
C LEU A 5 13.16 -3.54 -10.24
N GLN A 6 11.83 -3.47 -10.27
CA GLN A 6 11.04 -3.35 -11.49
C GLN A 6 9.89 -2.35 -11.29
N GLU A 7 9.39 -1.79 -12.39
CA GLU A 7 8.14 -1.03 -12.38
C GLU A 7 6.94 -1.95 -12.19
N MET A 8 5.95 -1.49 -11.42
CA MET A 8 4.71 -2.21 -11.24
C MET A 8 3.84 -2.11 -12.50
N GLN A 9 3.27 -3.22 -12.91
CA GLN A 9 2.35 -3.38 -14.04
C GLN A 9 0.93 -3.62 -13.54
N LEU A 10 -0.06 -3.41 -14.40
CA LEU A 10 -1.47 -3.57 -14.01
C LEU A 10 -1.82 -5.00 -13.56
N SER A 11 -1.18 -6.01 -14.14
CA SER A 11 -1.37 -7.41 -13.76
C SER A 11 -0.78 -7.74 -12.38
N ASP A 12 0.18 -6.95 -11.89
CA ASP A 12 0.84 -7.25 -10.61
C ASP A 12 -0.11 -7.10 -9.43
N PHE A 13 -1.13 -6.24 -9.52
CA PHE A 13 -2.15 -6.14 -8.48
C PHE A 13 -2.89 -7.46 -8.30
N ASP A 14 -3.22 -8.14 -9.41
CA ASP A 14 -3.91 -9.43 -9.38
C ASP A 14 -2.96 -10.54 -8.91
N THR A 15 -1.68 -10.50 -9.31
CA THR A 15 -0.62 -11.36 -8.76
C THR A 15 -0.50 -11.23 -7.24
N ILE A 16 -0.46 -10.00 -6.72
CA ILE A 16 -0.35 -9.71 -5.30
C ILE A 16 -1.62 -10.13 -4.54
N ILE A 17 -2.80 -10.06 -5.14
CA ILE A 17 -4.02 -10.63 -4.54
C ILE A 17 -3.91 -12.14 -4.41
N ASN A 18 -3.41 -12.82 -5.45
CA ASN A 18 -3.26 -14.28 -5.46
C ASN A 18 -2.22 -14.79 -4.45
N HIS A 19 -1.31 -13.94 -3.97
CA HIS A 19 -0.41 -14.28 -2.86
C HIS A 19 -1.16 -14.73 -1.60
N ALA A 20 -2.41 -14.30 -1.41
CA ALA A 20 -3.25 -14.75 -0.30
C ALA A 20 -3.46 -16.28 -0.27
N ASP A 21 -3.36 -16.97 -1.41
CA ASP A 21 -3.53 -18.42 -1.50
C ASP A 21 -2.24 -19.20 -1.23
N ILE A 22 -1.10 -18.50 -1.26
CA ILE A 22 0.24 -19.11 -1.29
C ILE A 22 0.94 -18.91 0.06
N TYR A 23 0.86 -17.70 0.61
CA TYR A 23 1.61 -17.32 1.81
C TYR A 23 0.74 -17.32 3.05
N ALA A 24 1.40 -17.47 4.21
CA ALA A 24 0.73 -17.44 5.49
C ALA A 24 -0.08 -16.13 5.66
N PRO A 25 -1.23 -16.16 6.36
CA PRO A 25 -1.94 -14.94 6.73
C PRO A 25 -0.99 -13.94 7.43
N ASN A 26 -1.06 -12.66 7.03
CA ASN A 26 -0.11 -11.57 7.41
C ASN A 26 1.29 -11.61 6.79
N ASP A 27 1.60 -12.55 5.91
CA ASP A 27 2.77 -12.48 5.04
C ASP A 27 2.42 -11.85 3.68
N ASP A 28 1.76 -10.69 3.71
CA ASP A 28 1.27 -9.98 2.54
C ASP A 28 1.96 -8.62 2.33
N LEU A 29 1.61 -7.98 1.22
CA LEU A 29 2.14 -6.67 0.81
C LEU A 29 1.20 -5.53 1.18
N VAL A 30 0.68 -5.59 2.40
CA VAL A 30 -0.22 -4.58 2.97
C VAL A 30 0.56 -3.76 4.02
N GLY A 31 0.68 -2.46 3.78
CA GLY A 31 1.46 -1.56 4.63
C GLY A 31 0.70 -1.06 5.85
N MET A 32 1.42 -0.58 6.86
CA MET A 32 0.79 0.09 8.01
C MET A 32 0.02 1.35 7.58
N PRO A 33 -1.11 1.68 8.24
CA PRO A 33 -1.64 1.06 9.46
C PRO A 33 -2.60 -0.11 9.21
N THR A 34 -2.81 -0.55 7.97
CA THR A 34 -3.85 -1.55 7.68
C THR A 34 -3.70 -2.86 8.47
N PRO A 35 -2.53 -3.50 8.63
CA PRO A 35 -2.40 -4.71 9.44
C PRO A 35 -2.73 -4.50 10.93
N LEU A 36 -2.63 -3.28 11.44
CA LEU A 36 -3.02 -2.95 12.82
C LEU A 36 -4.54 -2.82 12.96
N CYS A 37 -5.19 -2.27 11.93
CA CYS A 37 -6.63 -2.01 11.94
C CYS A 37 -7.46 -3.13 11.32
N TRP A 38 -6.82 -4.12 10.70
CA TRP A 38 -7.45 -5.25 10.02
C TRP A 38 -6.57 -6.49 10.13
N SER A 39 -6.61 -7.11 11.31
CA SER A 39 -5.92 -8.38 11.56
C SER A 39 -6.59 -9.50 10.75
N VAL A 40 -5.77 -10.40 10.21
CA VAL A 40 -6.25 -11.60 9.50
C VAL A 40 -5.58 -12.83 10.10
N THR A 41 -6.29 -13.95 10.09
CA THR A 41 -5.85 -15.23 10.64
C THR A 41 -6.07 -16.40 9.67
N THR A 42 -6.88 -16.18 8.63
CA THR A 42 -7.17 -17.16 7.59
C THR A 42 -6.76 -16.64 6.21
N HIS A 43 -6.56 -17.55 5.25
CA HIS A 43 -6.30 -17.19 3.85
C HIS A 43 -7.47 -16.42 3.22
N GLN A 44 -8.71 -16.75 3.59
CA GLN A 44 -9.89 -16.04 3.11
C GLN A 44 -9.91 -14.58 3.58
N GLU A 45 -9.60 -14.33 4.86
CA GLU A 45 -9.47 -12.97 5.40
C GLU A 45 -8.32 -12.21 4.75
N ALA A 46 -7.17 -12.86 4.55
CA ALA A 46 -6.02 -12.28 3.86
C ALA A 46 -6.37 -11.90 2.41
N ARG A 47 -7.11 -12.74 1.70
CA ARG A 47 -7.61 -12.45 0.35
C ARG A 47 -8.51 -11.21 0.35
N LYS A 48 -9.55 -11.18 1.20
CA LYS A 48 -10.45 -10.02 1.29
C LYS A 48 -9.68 -8.72 1.55
N ARG A 49 -8.71 -8.76 2.47
CA ARG A 49 -7.85 -7.61 2.77
C ARG A 49 -7.04 -7.18 1.56
N LEU A 50 -6.42 -8.12 0.86
CA LEU A 50 -5.63 -7.84 -0.34
C LEU A 50 -6.49 -7.32 -1.49
N GLU A 51 -7.66 -7.91 -1.75
CA GLU A 51 -8.61 -7.43 -2.76
C GLU A 51 -9.00 -5.98 -2.50
N PHE A 52 -9.41 -5.66 -1.27
CA PHE A 52 -9.78 -4.30 -0.89
C PHE A 52 -8.61 -3.32 -1.03
N HIS A 53 -7.43 -3.68 -0.50
CA HIS A 53 -6.28 -2.78 -0.50
C HIS A 53 -5.69 -2.63 -1.91
N MET A 54 -5.57 -3.70 -2.69
CA MET A 54 -5.03 -3.66 -4.05
C MET A 54 -6.00 -2.99 -5.01
N ALA A 55 -7.32 -3.08 -4.82
CA ALA A 55 -8.28 -2.29 -5.59
C ALA A 55 -8.02 -0.78 -5.43
N LYS A 56 -7.75 -0.32 -4.21
CA LYS A 56 -7.40 1.08 -3.94
C LYS A 56 -6.05 1.48 -4.55
N GLN A 57 -5.03 0.63 -4.44
CA GLN A 57 -3.72 0.88 -5.04
C GLN A 57 -3.81 0.92 -6.58
N LYS A 58 -4.58 0.02 -7.18
CA LYS A 58 -4.88 -0.02 -8.63
C LYS A 58 -5.63 1.22 -9.08
N GLN A 59 -6.65 1.66 -8.34
CA GLN A 59 -7.36 2.91 -8.62
C GLN A 59 -6.39 4.10 -8.64
N ARG A 60 -5.47 4.16 -7.68
CA ARG A 60 -4.47 5.23 -7.61
C ARG A 60 -3.42 5.14 -8.71
N PHE A 61 -2.92 3.94 -9.00
CA PHE A 61 -2.00 3.69 -10.09
C PHE A 61 -2.55 4.19 -11.44
N LEU A 62 -3.86 4.04 -11.66
CA LEU A 62 -4.53 4.49 -12.88
C LEU A 62 -4.92 5.98 -12.87
N GLY A 63 -5.20 6.55 -11.68
CA GLY A 63 -5.81 7.87 -11.55
C GLY A 63 -4.90 9.00 -11.04
N ASP A 64 -3.80 8.68 -10.37
CA ASP A 64 -2.88 9.66 -9.76
C ASP A 64 -1.59 9.76 -10.56
N SER A 65 -1.49 10.79 -11.41
CA SER A 65 -0.32 11.04 -12.26
C SER A 65 0.98 11.30 -11.48
N THR A 66 0.89 11.61 -10.19
CA THR A 66 2.07 11.78 -9.32
C THR A 66 2.62 10.45 -8.83
N ALA A 67 1.81 9.40 -8.83
CA ALA A 67 2.17 8.10 -8.29
C ALA A 67 3.20 7.40 -9.18
N ARG A 68 4.20 6.80 -8.53
CA ARG A 68 5.14 5.85 -9.13
C ARG A 68 5.16 4.61 -8.26
N CYS A 69 4.88 3.47 -8.86
CA CYS A 69 4.81 2.20 -8.16
C CYS A 69 5.94 1.29 -8.65
N LEU A 70 6.75 0.81 -7.71
CA LEU A 70 7.81 -0.16 -7.96
C LEU A 70 7.55 -1.44 -7.18
N LYS A 71 8.18 -2.51 -7.65
CA LYS A 71 8.20 -3.83 -7.00
C LYS A 71 9.62 -4.37 -6.95
N VAL A 72 9.88 -5.22 -5.96
CA VAL A 72 11.09 -6.04 -5.91
C VAL A 72 10.70 -7.49 -6.15
N VAL A 73 11.36 -8.10 -7.13
CA VAL A 73 11.17 -9.50 -7.51
C VAL A 73 12.39 -10.29 -7.07
N ASP A 74 12.15 -11.40 -6.35
CA ASP A 74 13.18 -12.40 -6.09
C ASP A 74 13.48 -13.14 -7.39
N SER A 75 14.74 -13.10 -7.86
CA SER A 75 15.11 -13.69 -9.14
C SER A 75 15.03 -15.21 -9.17
N ASP A 76 15.18 -15.86 -8.02
CA ASP A 76 15.24 -17.32 -7.92
C ASP A 76 13.82 -17.91 -8.00
N SER A 77 12.83 -17.22 -7.42
CA SER A 77 11.43 -17.66 -7.40
C SER A 77 10.53 -16.95 -8.41
N GLY A 78 10.92 -15.77 -8.91
CA GLY A 78 10.08 -14.90 -9.72
C GLY A 78 9.00 -14.14 -8.92
N GLU A 79 9.01 -14.25 -7.59
CA GLU A 79 7.95 -13.75 -6.72
C GLU A 79 8.13 -12.27 -6.37
N ILE A 80 7.01 -11.54 -6.27
CA ILE A 80 7.01 -10.16 -5.77
C ILE A 80 7.11 -10.19 -4.24
N ILE A 81 8.26 -9.75 -3.71
CA ILE A 81 8.54 -9.81 -2.27
C ILE A 81 8.39 -8.48 -1.55
N SER A 82 8.44 -7.37 -2.30
CA SER A 82 8.34 -6.01 -1.78
C SER A 82 7.65 -5.12 -2.80
N MET A 83 6.93 -4.10 -2.33
CA MET A 83 6.39 -3.04 -3.18
C MET A 83 6.58 -1.67 -2.53
N ALA A 84 6.73 -0.66 -3.38
CA ALA A 84 6.86 0.72 -2.98
C ALA A 84 5.98 1.62 -3.85
N ARG A 85 5.43 2.66 -3.24
CA ARG A 85 4.76 3.77 -3.93
C ARG A 85 5.30 5.08 -3.40
N TRP A 86 5.84 5.88 -4.30
CA TRP A 86 6.22 7.27 -4.01
C TRP A 86 5.54 8.23 -4.98
N HIS A 87 5.57 9.50 -4.60
CA HIS A 87 4.95 10.59 -5.33
C HIS A 87 5.94 11.73 -5.52
N TRP A 88 5.87 12.38 -6.69
CA TRP A 88 6.54 13.65 -6.93
C TRP A 88 5.53 14.79 -6.91
N TYR A 89 5.75 15.77 -6.03
CA TYR A 89 4.91 16.96 -5.92
C TYR A 89 5.76 18.20 -6.24
N PRO A 90 5.73 18.72 -7.49
CA PRO A 90 6.57 19.84 -7.89
C PRO A 90 6.21 21.16 -7.19
N ALA A 91 4.97 21.31 -6.73
CA ALA A 91 4.52 22.46 -5.94
C ALA A 91 4.57 22.22 -4.42
N GLY A 92 5.03 21.03 -4.00
CA GLY A 92 4.89 20.53 -2.63
C GLY A 92 3.60 19.73 -2.42
N TYR A 93 3.61 18.92 -1.37
CA TYR A 93 2.50 18.04 -1.03
C TYR A 93 1.34 18.82 -0.39
N SER A 94 0.12 18.55 -0.87
CA SER A 94 -1.13 19.07 -0.33
C SER A 94 -1.98 17.91 0.19
N TYR A 95 -2.24 17.88 1.51
CA TYR A 95 -3.07 16.83 2.08
C TYR A 95 -4.51 16.93 1.60
N THR A 96 -5.07 18.14 1.48
CA THR A 96 -6.43 18.35 0.99
C THR A 96 -6.66 17.68 -0.36
N ASP A 97 -5.67 17.75 -1.24
CA ASP A 97 -5.74 17.14 -2.57
C ASP A 97 -5.50 15.62 -2.52
N GLY A 98 -4.66 15.14 -1.59
CA GLY A 98 -4.28 13.72 -1.47
C GLY A 98 -5.18 12.87 -0.56
N ALA A 99 -5.96 13.46 0.34
CA ALA A 99 -6.62 12.78 1.46
C ALA A 99 -7.58 11.66 1.01
N HIS A 100 -8.24 11.87 -0.13
CA HIS A 100 -9.18 10.90 -0.70
C HIS A 100 -8.50 9.62 -1.20
N TRP A 101 -7.19 9.67 -1.47
CA TRP A 101 -6.38 8.51 -1.83
C TRP A 101 -5.86 7.73 -0.62
N GLU A 102 -5.80 8.35 0.56
CA GLU A 102 -5.20 7.76 1.77
C GLU A 102 -6.28 7.15 2.67
N THR A 103 -7.37 7.89 2.92
CA THR A 103 -8.46 7.47 3.82
C THR A 103 -9.49 6.57 3.14
N HIS A 104 -10.20 5.74 3.90
CA HIS A 104 -11.34 4.97 3.38
C HIS A 104 -12.63 5.68 3.76
N ASN A 105 -13.43 6.06 2.78
CA ASN A 105 -14.77 6.61 2.99
C ASN A 105 -15.78 5.69 2.30
N PRO A 106 -16.95 5.41 2.92
CA PRO A 106 -17.99 4.62 2.28
C PRO A 106 -18.35 5.26 0.94
N LYS A 107 -18.45 4.43 -0.10
CA LYS A 107 -19.00 4.82 -1.39
C LYS A 107 -20.27 4.02 -1.61
N ASP A 108 -21.30 4.66 -2.14
CA ASP A 108 -22.56 4.00 -2.44
C ASP A 108 -22.32 2.77 -3.34
N GLY A 109 -22.81 1.62 -2.91
CA GLY A 109 -22.70 0.35 -3.64
C GLY A 109 -21.33 -0.35 -3.61
N ALA A 110 -20.34 0.19 -2.88
CA ALA A 110 -19.05 -0.48 -2.70
C ALA A 110 -19.07 -1.42 -1.49
N GLU A 111 -18.40 -2.57 -1.62
CA GLU A 111 -18.17 -3.47 -0.49
C GLU A 111 -17.34 -2.75 0.58
N TRP A 112 -17.83 -2.79 1.82
CA TRP A 112 -17.22 -2.10 2.96
C TRP A 112 -16.54 -3.14 3.87
N PRO A 113 -15.28 -2.94 4.29
CA PRO A 113 -14.53 -3.94 5.04
C PRO A 113 -15.07 -4.00 6.48
N GLN A 114 -15.99 -4.92 6.75
CA GLN A 114 -16.68 -5.01 8.05
C GLN A 114 -15.73 -5.38 9.19
N GLU A 115 -14.68 -6.13 8.89
CA GLU A 115 -13.69 -6.61 9.85
C GLU A 115 -12.56 -5.59 10.12
N MET A 116 -12.53 -4.48 9.37
CA MET A 116 -11.54 -3.42 9.53
C MET A 116 -12.04 -2.32 10.47
N ASN A 117 -11.21 -1.93 11.44
CA ASN A 117 -11.41 -0.70 12.21
C ASN A 117 -11.03 0.53 11.36
N VAL A 118 -11.94 0.93 10.48
CA VAL A 118 -11.74 2.04 9.54
C VAL A 118 -11.55 3.38 10.27
N GLU A 119 -12.23 3.58 11.41
CA GLU A 119 -12.09 4.80 12.20
C GLU A 119 -10.65 4.97 12.70
N ALA A 120 -10.09 3.92 13.33
CA ALA A 120 -8.71 3.94 13.79
C ALA A 120 -7.72 4.12 12.62
N HIS A 121 -7.95 3.42 11.50
CA HIS A 121 -7.11 3.55 10.31
C HIS A 121 -7.08 5.00 9.78
N ASN A 122 -8.26 5.59 9.61
CA ASN A 122 -8.38 6.96 9.11
C ASN A 122 -7.85 7.98 10.11
N HIS A 123 -8.01 7.74 11.41
CA HIS A 123 -7.43 8.58 12.45
C HIS A 123 -5.90 8.60 12.35
N ILE A 124 -5.25 7.44 12.24
CA ILE A 124 -3.79 7.35 12.13
C ILE A 124 -3.28 8.13 10.91
N LEU A 125 -3.91 7.95 9.74
CA LEU A 125 -3.49 8.63 8.51
C LEU A 125 -3.71 10.15 8.60
N ARG A 126 -4.87 10.59 9.11
CA ARG A 126 -5.18 12.01 9.30
C ARG A 126 -4.20 12.67 10.28
N SER A 127 -3.90 12.01 11.40
CA SER A 127 -2.97 12.53 12.41
C SER A 127 -1.54 12.63 11.86
N ARG A 128 -1.07 11.60 11.13
CA ARG A 128 0.22 11.63 10.43
C ARG A 128 0.29 12.82 9.46
N ASP A 129 -0.75 13.01 8.66
CA ASP A 129 -0.75 14.02 7.60
C ASP A 129 -0.91 15.45 8.16
N ALA A 130 -1.66 15.63 9.25
CA ALA A 130 -1.72 16.91 9.97
C ALA A 130 -0.35 17.30 10.55
N GLU A 131 0.38 16.32 11.11
CA GLU A 131 1.72 16.58 11.63
C GLU A 131 2.73 16.85 10.52
N ARG A 132 2.54 16.29 9.31
CA ARG A 132 3.45 16.49 8.17
C ARG A 132 3.67 17.96 7.84
N GLU A 133 2.65 18.80 8.02
CA GLU A 133 2.73 20.24 7.76
C GLU A 133 3.73 20.97 8.67
N THR A 134 4.05 20.41 9.86
CA THR A 134 4.93 21.07 10.84
C THR A 134 6.41 20.88 10.53
N TRP A 135 6.79 19.76 9.91
CA TRP A 135 8.19 19.39 9.68
C TRP A 135 8.60 19.31 8.20
N MET A 136 7.65 19.24 7.28
CA MET A 136 7.97 19.19 5.86
C MET A 136 8.13 20.60 5.28
N GLN A 137 9.24 20.84 4.59
CA GLN A 137 9.47 22.11 3.91
C GLN A 137 8.47 22.33 2.77
N LYS A 138 8.10 23.60 2.54
CA LYS A 138 7.29 24.00 1.40
C LYS A 138 8.13 23.95 0.12
N GLY A 139 7.51 23.55 -0.99
CA GLY A 139 8.17 23.45 -2.29
C GLY A 139 8.29 22.00 -2.79
N PRO A 140 9.03 21.78 -3.90
CA PRO A 140 9.08 20.49 -4.56
C PRO A 140 9.52 19.35 -3.62
N CYS A 141 8.76 18.26 -3.55
CA CYS A 141 9.11 17.14 -2.67
C CYS A 141 8.76 15.77 -3.26
N TRP A 142 9.56 14.77 -2.87
CA TRP A 142 9.23 13.36 -3.03
C TRP A 142 8.64 12.83 -1.74
N VAL A 143 7.54 12.10 -1.83
CA VAL A 143 6.91 11.47 -0.66
C VAL A 143 6.78 9.96 -0.90
N LEU A 144 7.48 9.17 -0.09
CA LEU A 144 7.29 7.73 0.00
C LEU A 144 6.05 7.45 0.86
N MET A 145 4.98 6.95 0.24
CA MET A 145 3.70 6.73 0.93
C MET A 145 3.48 5.26 1.31
N HIS A 146 4.11 4.34 0.57
CA HIS A 146 3.99 2.91 0.82
C HIS A 146 5.34 2.26 0.56
N LEU A 147 5.86 1.52 1.54
CA LEU A 147 6.99 0.62 1.38
C LEU A 147 6.70 -0.58 2.28
N VAL A 148 6.58 -1.75 1.67
CA VAL A 148 6.27 -2.98 2.41
C VAL A 148 6.99 -4.15 1.78
N THR A 149 7.63 -4.94 2.64
CA THR A 149 8.19 -6.24 2.30
C THR A 149 7.42 -7.29 3.08
N ARG A 150 7.09 -8.40 2.40
CA ARG A 150 6.51 -9.60 3.04
C ARG A 150 7.32 -9.95 4.28
N THR A 151 6.63 -10.24 5.38
CA THR A 151 7.24 -10.48 6.70
C THR A 151 8.32 -11.55 6.65
N SER A 152 8.09 -12.65 5.91
CA SER A 152 9.05 -13.75 5.72
C SER A 152 10.31 -13.37 4.92
N GLN A 153 10.28 -12.23 4.23
CA GLN A 153 11.35 -11.75 3.35
C GLN A 153 12.12 -10.54 3.92
N ARG A 154 11.73 -10.06 5.12
CA ARG A 154 12.41 -8.94 5.78
C ARG A 154 13.85 -9.29 6.18
N GLY A 155 14.70 -8.27 6.26
CA GLY A 155 16.13 -8.43 6.58
C GLY A 155 17.00 -8.87 5.40
N ARG A 156 16.43 -8.96 4.19
CA ARG A 156 17.14 -9.39 2.97
C ARG A 156 17.54 -8.23 2.03
N GLY A 157 17.37 -6.98 2.46
CA GLY A 157 17.75 -5.79 1.67
C GLY A 157 16.77 -5.40 0.56
N ALA A 158 15.50 -5.83 0.64
CA ALA A 158 14.45 -5.49 -0.32
C ALA A 158 13.74 -4.15 -0.04
N ALA A 159 13.95 -3.58 1.15
CA ALA A 159 13.41 -2.30 1.61
C ALA A 159 14.55 -1.35 1.99
#